data_AF-A0A915LN47-F1
#
_entry.id   AF-A0A915LN47-F1
#
_cell.length_a   1.000
_cell.length_b   1.000
_cell.length_c   1.000
_cell.angle_alpha   90.00
_cell.angle_beta   90.00
_cell.angle_gamma   90.00
#
_symmetry.space_group_name_H-M   'P 1'
#
loop_
_entity.id
_entity.type
_entity.pdbx_description
1 polymer ?
#
loop_
_entity_poly.entity_id
_entity_poly.type
_entity_poly.pdbx_seq_one_letter_code
_entity_poly.pdbx_strand_id
1 'polypeptide(L)'
;MPTTCGYPNCKFRSRYRGQEDNRHFYRIPKRPAVLRQACPTTQTNILTNNLPTEQLPLNNIQKPLVALLDGRDCSVEMPLLKDVATVAFCDAQSINDIHEKVLNEATVALLYQSISLGREEFNKFKSLKAVIRIGPGYNNIDINAATELGIAICHTPVECVEENADSAISLILNLFRKTFSLCNFVQNGKKTINSIDQISELMNGSQRIRGSTLGIVGMGSVGIAVALRAKSFGFRVLFYDNNLALDILCSMPNVICTPKIGWYCQESHNELRVAAAQEVRRALTGSIPEDLKVN
;
A
#
# COMPACT_ATOMS: atom_id res chain seq x y z
N MET A 1 9.63 42.17 19.08
CA MET A 1 10.50 42.15 17.89
C MET A 1 9.74 41.51 16.74
N PRO A 2 9.75 42.10 15.53
CA PRO A 2 8.69 41.85 14.55
C PRO A 2 8.94 40.58 13.72
N THR A 3 7.93 39.73 13.67
CA THR A 3 7.75 38.67 12.68
C THR A 3 7.28 39.29 11.36
N THR A 4 8.21 39.63 10.47
CA THR A 4 7.89 40.05 9.09
C THR A 4 8.97 39.52 8.17
N CYS A 5 8.60 38.74 7.14
CA CYS A 5 9.53 38.39 6.08
C CYS A 5 9.98 39.69 5.38
N GLY A 6 11.29 39.88 5.24
CA GLY A 6 11.92 41.12 4.77
C GLY A 6 11.77 41.40 3.27
N TYR A 7 10.62 41.06 2.66
CA TYR A 7 10.37 41.29 1.24
C TYR A 7 9.31 42.37 1.02
N PRO A 8 9.61 43.43 0.25
CA PRO A 8 8.59 44.37 -0.18
C PRO A 8 7.64 43.63 -1.13
N ASN A 9 6.36 43.55 -0.75
CA ASN A 9 5.20 42.95 -1.46
C ASN A 9 4.71 41.54 -1.06
N CYS A 10 5.08 40.99 0.10
CA CYS A 10 4.44 39.76 0.58
C CYS A 10 2.98 39.99 1.05
N LYS A 11 2.00 39.38 0.36
CA LYS A 11 0.55 39.47 0.68
C LYS A 11 0.06 38.49 1.77
N PHE A 12 0.92 37.65 2.33
CA PHE A 12 0.54 36.73 3.40
C PHE A 12 0.88 37.32 4.79
N ARG A 13 -0.08 38.02 5.39
CA ARG A 13 -0.06 38.32 6.84
C ARG A 13 -0.90 37.28 7.57
N SER A 14 -0.23 36.33 8.23
CA SER A 14 -0.84 35.48 9.26
C SER A 14 -1.34 36.36 10.42
N ARG A 15 -2.66 36.40 10.64
CA ARG A 15 -3.25 36.87 11.90
C ARG A 15 -3.44 35.65 12.79
N TYR A 16 -2.46 35.36 13.64
CA TYR A 16 -2.65 34.47 14.77
C TYR A 16 -2.35 35.22 16.06
N ARG A 17 -3.39 35.50 16.85
CA ARG A 17 -3.28 35.82 18.28
C ARG A 17 -3.94 34.67 19.02
N GLY A 18 -3.20 34.05 19.93
CA GLY A 18 -3.67 32.91 20.71
C GLY A 18 -4.69 33.29 21.79
N GLN A 19 -5.27 32.22 22.34
CA GLN A 19 -6.24 32.09 23.43
C GLN A 19 -7.70 32.39 23.09
N GLU A 20 -8.49 31.33 22.85
CA GLU A 20 -9.59 30.88 23.73
C GLU A 20 -10.27 29.60 23.19
N ASP A 21 -10.79 28.82 24.14
CA ASP A 21 -11.47 27.52 24.07
C ASP A 21 -12.67 27.47 23.10
N ASN A 22 -12.90 26.32 22.47
CA ASN A 22 -14.25 25.81 22.14
C ASN A 22 -14.21 24.34 21.73
N ARG A 23 -14.19 23.48 22.76
CA ARG A 23 -14.95 22.22 22.87
C ARG A 23 -15.97 22.00 21.73
N HIS A 24 -15.55 21.30 20.68
CA HIS A 24 -16.48 20.57 19.82
C HIS A 24 -16.47 19.12 20.29
N PHE A 25 -17.55 18.74 20.98
CA PHE A 25 -17.89 17.37 21.28
C PHE A 25 -18.01 16.59 19.96
N TYR A 26 -16.95 15.90 19.54
CA TYR A 26 -17.12 14.77 18.64
C TYR A 26 -17.54 13.57 19.49
N ARG A 27 -18.84 13.25 19.43
CA ARG A 27 -19.36 11.97 19.91
C ARG A 27 -18.60 10.87 19.18
N ILE A 28 -17.70 10.20 19.88
CA ILE A 28 -17.01 8.99 19.45
C ILE A 28 -18.08 8.02 18.91
N PRO A 29 -18.03 7.62 17.62
CA PRO A 29 -18.87 6.53 17.15
C PRO A 29 -18.47 5.28 17.93
N LYS A 30 -19.41 4.70 18.68
CA LYS A 30 -19.18 3.42 19.36
C LYS A 30 -18.70 2.41 18.33
N ARG A 31 -17.66 1.63 18.67
CA ARG A 31 -17.17 0.48 17.86
C ARG A 31 -18.35 -0.24 17.18
N PRO A 32 -18.22 -0.66 15.90
CA PRO A 32 -19.21 -1.51 15.26
C PRO A 32 -19.60 -2.66 16.20
N ALA A 33 -20.89 -2.98 16.30
CA ALA A 33 -21.40 -3.96 17.27
C ALA A 33 -20.70 -5.32 17.18
N VAL A 34 -20.25 -5.70 15.98
CA VAL A 34 -19.46 -6.91 15.69
C VAL A 34 -18.11 -6.94 16.43
N LEU A 35 -17.52 -5.78 16.73
CA LEU A 35 -16.21 -5.64 17.39
C LEU A 35 -16.31 -5.35 18.90
N ARG A 36 -17.51 -5.45 19.49
CA ARG A 36 -17.74 -5.17 20.93
C ARG A 36 -17.71 -6.41 21.82
N GLN A 37 -17.66 -7.61 21.26
CA GLN A 37 -17.53 -8.82 22.07
C GLN A 37 -16.08 -8.94 22.55
N ALA A 38 -15.87 -8.58 23.82
CA ALA A 38 -14.58 -8.62 24.48
C ALA A 38 -14.10 -10.06 24.67
N CYS A 39 -12.82 -10.27 24.39
CA CYS A 39 -12.07 -11.48 24.74
C CYS A 39 -12.06 -11.63 26.28
N PRO A 40 -12.39 -12.81 26.85
CA PRO A 40 -12.19 -13.06 28.27
C PRO A 40 -10.70 -13.00 28.59
N THR A 41 -10.33 -12.15 29.54
CA THR A 41 -8.99 -12.03 30.10
C THR A 41 -8.50 -13.36 30.67
N THR A 42 -7.37 -13.87 30.18
CA THR A 42 -6.58 -14.85 30.96
C THR A 42 -5.09 -14.81 30.63
N GLN A 43 -4.35 -14.38 31.65
CA GLN A 43 -3.05 -14.86 32.13
C GLN A 43 -2.21 -15.78 31.23
N THR A 44 -0.94 -15.40 31.10
CA THR A 44 0.23 -16.21 30.79
C THR A 44 0.14 -17.66 31.30
N ASN A 45 0.23 -18.62 30.38
CA ASN A 45 0.88 -19.91 30.60
C ASN A 45 1.33 -20.53 29.27
N ILE A 46 2.64 -20.72 29.15
CA ILE A 46 3.29 -21.52 28.12
C ILE A 46 3.08 -22.98 28.50
N LEU A 47 2.24 -23.72 27.77
CA LEU A 47 2.23 -25.19 27.79
C LEU A 47 1.88 -25.77 26.42
N THR A 48 2.60 -26.84 26.11
CA THR A 48 2.56 -27.69 24.91
C THR A 48 1.22 -28.41 24.68
N ASN A 49 0.96 -28.71 23.41
CA ASN A 49 0.10 -29.76 22.84
C ASN A 49 -1.43 -29.57 22.82
N ASN A 50 -1.96 -29.84 21.62
CA ASN A 50 -3.32 -30.26 21.29
C ASN A 50 -4.46 -29.28 21.60
N LEU A 51 -4.78 -28.42 20.62
CA LEU A 51 -6.08 -27.76 20.54
C LEU A 51 -7.19 -28.83 20.36
N PRO A 52 -8.27 -28.80 21.15
CA PRO A 52 -9.42 -29.67 20.91
C PRO A 52 -10.14 -29.23 19.64
N THR A 53 -10.33 -30.18 18.73
CA THR A 53 -11.19 -30.06 17.55
C THR A 53 -12.66 -30.04 18.00
N GLU A 54 -13.13 -28.93 18.58
CA GLU A 54 -14.57 -28.68 18.66
C GLU A 54 -15.05 -28.32 17.25
N GLN A 55 -15.44 -29.36 16.50
CA GLN A 55 -16.22 -29.20 15.28
C GLN A 55 -17.57 -28.60 15.66
N LEU A 56 -17.70 -27.28 15.52
CA LEU A 56 -18.98 -26.60 15.44
C LEU A 56 -19.84 -27.31 14.38
N PRO A 57 -21.13 -27.59 14.65
CA PRO A 57 -21.96 -28.34 13.74
C PRO A 57 -22.01 -27.66 12.38
N LEU A 58 -21.74 -28.44 11.32
CA LEU A 58 -21.86 -28.09 9.91
C LEU A 58 -23.33 -27.79 9.56
N ASN A 59 -23.85 -26.66 10.03
CA ASN A 59 -24.99 -26.04 9.41
C ASN A 59 -24.54 -25.50 8.06
N ASN A 60 -25.39 -25.71 7.05
CA ASN A 60 -25.23 -25.32 5.65
C ASN A 60 -25.16 -23.78 5.49
N ILE A 61 -24.12 -23.15 6.03
CA ILE A 61 -23.88 -21.72 5.89
C ILE A 61 -23.35 -21.52 4.48
N GLN A 62 -24.19 -20.95 3.61
CA GLN A 62 -23.80 -20.56 2.26
C GLN A 62 -22.54 -19.68 2.36
N LYS A 63 -21.46 -20.12 1.71
CA LYS A 63 -20.17 -19.42 1.76
C LYS A 63 -20.36 -17.97 1.26
N PRO A 64 -19.87 -16.96 2.00
CA PRO A 64 -19.97 -15.57 1.60
C PRO A 64 -19.25 -15.36 0.26
N LEU A 65 -19.77 -14.43 -0.55
CA LEU A 65 -19.19 -14.06 -1.83
C LEU A 65 -18.10 -13.00 -1.63
N VAL A 66 -16.92 -13.28 -2.17
CA VAL A 66 -15.78 -12.36 -2.27
C VAL A 66 -15.58 -12.06 -3.76
N ALA A 67 -15.64 -10.79 -4.14
CA ALA A 67 -15.58 -10.37 -5.53
C ALA A 67 -14.35 -9.50 -5.83
N LEU A 68 -13.53 -9.92 -6.79
CA LEU A 68 -12.48 -9.08 -7.38
C LEU A 68 -13.09 -8.21 -8.49
N LEU A 69 -13.20 -6.92 -8.25
CA LEU A 69 -14.00 -6.03 -9.10
C LEU A 69 -13.32 -5.71 -10.43
N ASP A 70 -12.08 -5.21 -10.41
CA ASP A 70 -11.34 -4.71 -11.57
C ASP A 70 -10.17 -5.60 -12.00
N GLY A 71 -10.28 -6.89 -11.71
CA GLY A 71 -9.29 -7.90 -12.11
C GLY A 71 -9.94 -9.16 -12.70
N ARG A 72 -9.11 -9.98 -13.36
CA ARG A 72 -9.49 -11.28 -13.95
C ARG A 72 -8.88 -12.48 -13.27
N ASP A 73 -7.66 -12.32 -12.78
CA ASP A 73 -6.90 -13.41 -12.18
C ASP A 73 -7.20 -13.48 -10.69
N CYS A 74 -7.77 -14.61 -10.26
CA CYS A 74 -7.99 -14.95 -8.84
C CYS A 74 -7.18 -16.19 -8.40
N SER A 75 -6.15 -16.58 -9.15
CA SER A 75 -5.35 -17.79 -8.89
C SER A 75 -4.65 -17.81 -7.53
N VAL A 76 -4.36 -16.64 -6.95
CA VAL A 76 -3.73 -16.50 -5.63
C VAL A 76 -4.77 -16.54 -4.51
N GLU A 77 -5.88 -15.84 -4.69
CA GLU A 77 -6.93 -15.66 -3.68
C GLU A 77 -7.78 -16.94 -3.52
N MET A 78 -8.08 -17.63 -4.62
CA MET A 78 -8.92 -18.83 -4.63
C MET A 78 -8.38 -19.94 -3.70
N PRO A 79 -7.11 -20.38 -3.77
CA PRO A 79 -6.60 -21.42 -2.89
C PRO A 79 -6.63 -21.07 -1.40
N LEU A 80 -6.46 -19.79 -1.07
CA LEU A 80 -6.42 -19.27 0.31
C LEU A 80 -7.81 -19.11 0.93
N LEU A 81 -8.82 -18.90 0.09
CA LEU A 81 -10.20 -18.62 0.50
C LEU A 81 -11.19 -19.76 0.22
N LYS A 82 -10.79 -20.81 -0.50
CA LYS A 82 -11.68 -21.89 -0.97
C LYS A 82 -12.55 -22.53 0.12
N ASP A 83 -12.06 -22.61 1.35
CA ASP A 83 -12.75 -23.23 2.48
C ASP A 83 -13.70 -22.26 3.19
N VAL A 84 -13.44 -20.95 3.14
CA VAL A 84 -14.20 -19.92 3.88
C VAL A 84 -15.13 -19.07 3.02
N ALA A 85 -14.90 -18.98 1.70
CA ALA A 85 -15.64 -18.09 0.81
C ALA A 85 -15.78 -18.66 -0.61
N THR A 86 -16.74 -18.12 -1.35
CA THR A 86 -16.81 -18.26 -2.81
C THR A 86 -16.13 -17.05 -3.43
N VAL A 87 -15.08 -17.26 -4.24
CA VAL A 87 -14.34 -16.18 -4.90
C VAL A 87 -14.79 -16.05 -6.36
N ALA A 88 -15.12 -14.85 -6.77
CA ALA A 88 -15.47 -14.51 -8.15
C ALA A 88 -14.70 -13.26 -8.62
N PHE A 89 -14.63 -13.04 -9.92
CA PHE A 89 -14.05 -11.84 -10.52
C PHE A 89 -15.06 -11.18 -11.48
N CYS A 90 -14.91 -9.88 -11.73
CA CYS A 90 -15.81 -9.12 -12.60
C CYS A 90 -15.12 -8.55 -13.86
N ASP A 91 -13.80 -8.30 -13.84
CA ASP A 91 -13.08 -7.58 -14.91
C ASP A 91 -13.72 -6.23 -15.29
N ALA A 92 -14.34 -5.57 -14.30
CA ALA A 92 -15.07 -4.34 -14.52
C ALA A 92 -14.11 -3.15 -14.66
N GLN A 93 -14.43 -2.22 -15.56
CA GLN A 93 -13.74 -0.93 -15.66
C GLN A 93 -14.52 0.18 -14.92
N SER A 94 -15.82 -0.05 -14.73
CA SER A 94 -16.71 0.84 -14.00
C SER A 94 -17.66 0.04 -13.11
N ILE A 95 -18.28 0.72 -12.13
CA ILE A 95 -19.29 0.09 -11.26
C ILE A 95 -20.48 -0.48 -12.04
N ASN A 96 -20.79 0.07 -13.22
CA ASN A 96 -21.95 -0.33 -14.02
C ASN A 96 -21.72 -1.66 -14.75
N ASP A 97 -20.46 -2.07 -14.90
CA ASP A 97 -20.09 -3.36 -15.51
C ASP A 97 -20.20 -4.52 -14.50
N ILE A 98 -20.42 -4.21 -13.22
CA ILE A 98 -20.53 -5.21 -12.17
C ILE A 98 -21.90 -5.86 -12.23
N HIS A 99 -21.91 -7.18 -12.38
CA HIS A 99 -23.12 -7.98 -12.42
C HIS A 99 -23.98 -7.81 -11.16
N GLU A 100 -25.30 -7.72 -11.30
CA GLU A 100 -26.25 -7.47 -10.19
C GLU A 100 -26.10 -8.45 -9.02
N LYS A 101 -25.79 -9.72 -9.32
CA LYS A 101 -25.53 -10.73 -8.29
C LYS A 101 -24.41 -10.31 -7.34
N VAL A 102 -23.34 -9.72 -7.86
CA VAL A 102 -22.20 -9.24 -7.05
C VAL A 102 -22.64 -8.04 -6.21
N LEU A 103 -23.36 -7.07 -6.80
CA LEU A 103 -23.89 -5.92 -6.06
C LEU A 103 -24.82 -6.35 -4.91
N ASN A 104 -25.62 -7.40 -5.12
CA ASN A 104 -26.58 -7.88 -4.12
C ASN A 104 -25.92 -8.77 -3.04
N GLU A 105 -25.01 -9.67 -3.41
CA GLU A 105 -24.54 -10.76 -2.53
C GLU A 105 -23.09 -10.60 -2.04
N ALA A 106 -22.27 -9.76 -2.68
CA ALA A 106 -20.86 -9.63 -2.29
C ALA A 106 -20.74 -9.12 -0.85
N THR A 107 -20.10 -9.91 -0.01
CA THR A 107 -19.82 -9.56 1.39
C THR A 107 -18.50 -8.81 1.50
N VAL A 108 -17.52 -9.17 0.67
CA VAL A 108 -16.22 -8.52 0.59
C VAL A 108 -15.87 -8.23 -0.86
N ALA A 109 -15.35 -7.04 -1.12
CA ALA A 109 -14.82 -6.66 -2.44
C ALA A 109 -13.30 -6.49 -2.39
N LEU A 110 -12.61 -7.04 -3.38
CA LEU A 110 -11.21 -6.78 -3.68
C LEU A 110 -11.16 -5.83 -4.88
N LEU A 111 -10.29 -4.82 -4.85
CA LEU A 111 -10.05 -3.96 -6.00
C LEU A 111 -8.62 -3.43 -6.09
N TYR A 112 -8.22 -3.16 -7.33
CA TYR A 112 -7.06 -2.39 -7.75
C TYR A 112 -7.41 -0.89 -7.85
N GLN A 113 -6.77 -0.16 -8.77
CA GLN A 113 -6.87 1.30 -8.88
C GLN A 113 -7.88 1.76 -9.93
N SER A 114 -8.45 0.84 -10.72
CA SER A 114 -9.18 1.20 -11.94
C SER A 114 -10.61 1.64 -11.63
N ILE A 115 -11.22 1.05 -10.61
CA ILE A 115 -12.57 1.43 -10.16
C ILE A 115 -12.48 2.41 -8.99
N SER A 116 -13.30 3.46 -9.04
CA SER A 116 -13.51 4.36 -7.90
C SER A 116 -14.81 4.00 -7.18
N LEU A 117 -14.78 3.99 -5.85
CA LEU A 117 -15.93 3.72 -4.99
C LEU A 117 -16.24 4.95 -4.13
N GLY A 118 -17.23 5.73 -4.56
CA GLY A 118 -17.83 6.81 -3.80
C GLY A 118 -19.10 6.38 -3.08
N ARG A 119 -19.79 7.35 -2.46
CA ARG A 119 -21.05 7.09 -1.75
C ARG A 119 -22.13 6.48 -2.63
N GLU A 120 -22.27 6.97 -3.86
CA GLU A 120 -23.29 6.46 -4.80
C GLU A 120 -23.01 5.00 -5.17
N GLU A 121 -21.75 4.66 -5.40
CA GLU A 121 -21.30 3.31 -5.67
C GLU A 121 -21.53 2.38 -4.49
N PHE A 122 -21.18 2.80 -3.27
CA PHE A 122 -21.40 1.99 -2.08
C PHE A 122 -22.89 1.67 -1.84
N ASN A 123 -23.80 2.62 -2.13
CA ASN A 123 -25.23 2.39 -2.00
C ASN A 123 -25.80 1.34 -2.97
N LYS A 124 -25.08 1.04 -4.07
CA LYS A 124 -25.47 -0.05 -4.98
C LYS A 124 -25.22 -1.43 -4.35
N PHE A 125 -24.29 -1.52 -3.40
CA PHE A 125 -24.01 -2.77 -2.70
C PHE A 125 -24.96 -2.99 -1.53
N LYS A 126 -25.65 -4.14 -1.51
CA LYS A 126 -26.64 -4.44 -0.45
C LYS A 126 -26.06 -5.20 0.74
N SER A 127 -24.99 -5.96 0.52
CA SER A 127 -24.44 -6.89 1.53
C SER A 127 -22.96 -6.64 1.84
N LEU A 128 -22.36 -5.61 1.25
CA LEU A 128 -20.93 -5.34 1.37
C LEU A 128 -20.58 -4.90 2.78
N LYS A 129 -19.62 -5.58 3.41
CA LYS A 129 -19.15 -5.32 4.78
C LYS A 129 -17.71 -4.87 4.82
N ALA A 130 -16.91 -5.27 3.83
CA ALA A 130 -15.51 -4.88 3.75
C ALA A 130 -15.06 -4.69 2.30
N VAL A 131 -14.12 -3.77 2.12
CA VAL A 131 -13.41 -3.56 0.87
C VAL A 131 -11.92 -3.60 1.15
N ILE A 132 -11.19 -4.40 0.37
CA ILE A 132 -9.74 -4.52 0.49
C ILE A 132 -9.10 -4.02 -0.81
N ARG A 133 -8.35 -2.93 -0.67
CA ARG A 133 -7.58 -2.31 -1.73
C ARG A 133 -6.23 -3.04 -1.87
N ILE A 134 -6.03 -3.75 -2.98
CA ILE A 134 -4.77 -4.45 -3.30
C ILE A 134 -3.74 -3.42 -3.80
N GLY A 135 -2.98 -2.83 -2.88
CA GLY A 135 -1.97 -1.81 -3.17
C GLY A 135 -2.00 -0.64 -2.17
N PRO A 136 -1.00 0.27 -2.25
CA PRO A 136 -0.80 1.31 -1.25
C PRO A 136 -1.78 2.48 -1.39
N GLY A 137 -2.16 2.82 -2.62
CA GLY A 137 -3.03 3.95 -2.91
C GLY A 137 -4.50 3.60 -2.72
N TYR A 138 -5.22 4.44 -1.98
CA TYR A 138 -6.66 4.32 -1.68
C TYR A 138 -7.44 5.59 -2.03
N ASN A 139 -6.85 6.49 -2.82
CA ASN A 139 -7.45 7.73 -3.28
C ASN A 139 -8.71 7.52 -4.15
N ASN A 140 -8.90 6.31 -4.68
CA ASN A 140 -10.08 5.90 -5.43
C ASN A 140 -11.25 5.44 -4.53
N ILE A 141 -11.12 5.51 -3.20
CA ILE A 141 -12.15 5.06 -2.26
C ILE A 141 -12.54 6.21 -1.32
N ASP A 142 -13.84 6.53 -1.26
CA ASP A 142 -14.37 7.48 -0.28
C ASP A 142 -14.50 6.79 1.09
N ILE A 143 -13.43 6.90 1.88
CA ILE A 143 -13.34 6.32 3.23
C ILE A 143 -14.44 6.84 4.16
N ASN A 144 -14.82 8.12 4.01
CA ASN A 144 -15.82 8.72 4.88
C ASN A 144 -17.20 8.13 4.60
N ALA A 145 -17.57 8.03 3.32
CA ALA A 145 -18.82 7.38 2.92
C ALA A 145 -18.86 5.90 3.34
N ALA A 146 -17.76 5.16 3.14
CA ALA A 146 -17.67 3.77 3.58
C ALA A 146 -17.89 3.64 5.10
N THR A 147 -17.28 4.53 5.89
CA THR A 147 -17.38 4.53 7.34
C THR A 147 -18.80 4.80 7.82
N GLU A 148 -19.50 5.77 7.22
CA GLU A 148 -20.89 6.06 7.54
C GLU A 148 -21.83 4.90 7.20
N LEU A 149 -21.52 4.15 6.14
CA LEU A 149 -22.26 2.96 5.71
C LEU A 149 -21.85 1.68 6.48
N GLY A 150 -20.89 1.78 7.41
CA GLY A 150 -20.42 0.65 8.21
C GLY A 150 -19.58 -0.36 7.42
N ILE A 151 -19.00 0.06 6.30
CA ILE A 151 -18.13 -0.75 5.44
C ILE A 151 -16.68 -0.54 5.88
N ALA A 152 -16.01 -1.62 6.27
CA ALA A 152 -14.60 -1.57 6.64
C ALA A 152 -13.72 -1.41 5.39
N ILE A 153 -12.77 -0.48 5.42
CA ILE A 153 -11.78 -0.30 4.36
C ILE A 153 -10.44 -0.80 4.86
N CYS A 154 -9.88 -1.77 4.14
CA CYS A 154 -8.52 -2.23 4.29
C CYS A 154 -7.74 -1.86 3.02
N HIS A 155 -6.46 -1.59 3.17
CA HIS A 155 -5.55 -1.51 2.05
C HIS A 155 -4.33 -2.38 2.35
N THR A 156 -3.54 -2.66 1.33
CA THR A 156 -2.30 -3.40 1.49
C THR A 156 -1.15 -2.41 1.34
N PRO A 157 -0.68 -1.75 2.44
CA PRO A 157 0.34 -0.73 2.33
C PRO A 157 1.59 -1.34 1.77
N VAL A 158 1.96 -0.85 0.59
CA VAL A 158 3.17 -1.24 -0.09
C VAL A 158 4.25 -0.22 0.21
N GLU A 159 5.39 -0.71 0.65
CA GLU A 159 6.65 0.01 0.52
C GLU A 159 7.56 -0.90 -0.31
N CYS A 160 7.71 -0.63 -1.62
CA CYS A 160 8.65 -1.38 -2.46
C CYS A 160 10.07 -0.92 -2.17
N VAL A 161 10.55 -1.24 -0.98
CA VAL A 161 11.83 -0.71 -0.50
C VAL A 161 12.95 -1.17 -1.41
N GLU A 162 13.02 -2.48 -1.64
CA GLU A 162 14.12 -3.11 -2.35
C GLU A 162 14.03 -2.85 -3.86
N GLU A 163 12.86 -2.99 -4.49
CA GLU A 163 12.73 -2.77 -5.93
C GLU A 163 12.87 -1.31 -6.35
N ASN A 164 12.37 -0.37 -5.53
CA ASN A 164 12.63 1.06 -5.78
C ASN A 164 14.12 1.37 -5.58
N ALA A 165 14.76 0.78 -4.58
CA ALA A 165 16.18 0.96 -4.36
C ALA A 165 17.01 0.38 -5.51
N ASP A 166 16.67 -0.81 -6.00
CA ASP A 166 17.32 -1.46 -7.14
C ASP A 166 17.15 -0.63 -8.41
N SER A 167 15.93 -0.14 -8.67
CA SER A 167 15.63 0.73 -9.81
C SER A 167 16.39 2.05 -9.72
N ALA A 168 16.46 2.67 -8.54
CA ALA A 168 17.22 3.90 -8.33
C ALA A 168 18.71 3.69 -8.55
N ILE A 169 19.30 2.60 -8.02
CA ILE A 169 20.70 2.24 -8.26
C ILE A 169 20.93 1.95 -9.75
N SER A 170 20.04 1.23 -10.42
CA SER A 170 20.10 0.98 -11.86
C SER A 170 20.14 2.29 -12.66
N LEU A 171 19.31 3.28 -12.32
CA LEU A 171 19.33 4.60 -12.95
C LEU A 171 20.63 5.34 -12.68
N ILE A 172 21.13 5.34 -11.44
CA ILE A 172 22.42 5.94 -11.09
C ILE A 172 23.55 5.31 -11.91
N LEU A 173 23.62 3.97 -11.99
CA LEU A 173 24.63 3.27 -12.77
C LEU A 173 24.50 3.56 -14.27
N ASN A 174 23.28 3.65 -14.80
CA ASN A 174 23.04 4.04 -16.19
C ASN A 174 23.56 5.44 -16.50
N LEU A 175 23.46 6.39 -15.57
CA LEU A 175 24.03 7.74 -15.75
C LEU A 175 25.56 7.72 -15.74
N PHE A 176 26.16 7.02 -14.78
CA PHE A 176 27.63 6.96 -14.65
C PHE A 176 28.30 6.16 -15.78
N ARG A 177 27.63 5.13 -16.31
CA ARG A 177 28.20 4.16 -17.27
C ARG A 177 27.61 4.26 -18.67
N LYS A 178 26.54 5.05 -18.86
CA LYS A 178 25.85 5.29 -20.15
C LYS A 178 25.40 4.01 -20.86
N THR A 179 25.12 2.95 -20.11
CA THR A 179 24.74 1.63 -20.65
C THR A 179 23.49 1.67 -21.51
N PHE A 180 22.49 2.46 -21.12
CA PHE A 180 21.30 2.67 -21.96
C PHE A 180 21.63 3.41 -23.27
N SER A 181 22.45 4.46 -23.23
CA SER A 181 22.87 5.20 -24.43
C SER A 181 23.65 4.30 -25.40
N LEU A 182 24.53 3.44 -24.87
CA LEU A 182 25.24 2.43 -25.66
C LEU A 182 24.29 1.43 -26.32
N CYS A 183 23.32 0.91 -25.57
CA CYS A 183 22.32 -0.01 -26.09
C CYS A 183 21.53 0.63 -27.25
N ASN A 184 21.07 1.87 -27.05
CA ASN A 184 20.33 2.62 -28.08
C ASN A 184 21.21 2.91 -29.32
N PHE A 185 22.50 3.19 -29.15
CA PHE A 185 23.42 3.38 -30.28
C PHE A 185 23.50 2.13 -31.16
N VAL A 186 23.66 0.95 -30.55
CA VAL A 186 23.73 -0.34 -31.27
C VAL A 186 22.39 -0.69 -31.93
N GLN A 187 21.27 -0.48 -31.24
CA GLN A 187 19.93 -0.77 -31.76
C GLN A 187 19.58 0.09 -33.00
N ASN A 188 20.02 1.35 -33.05
CA ASN A 188 19.80 2.24 -34.18
C ASN A 188 20.71 1.94 -35.41
N GLY A 189 21.26 0.72 -35.49
CA GLY A 189 22.04 0.26 -36.65
C GLY A 189 23.44 0.86 -36.76
N LYS A 190 23.88 1.67 -35.79
CA LYS A 190 25.26 2.16 -35.72
C LYS A 190 26.14 1.05 -35.11
N LYS A 191 26.49 0.08 -35.95
CA LYS A 191 27.08 -1.21 -35.49
C LYS A 191 28.58 -1.18 -35.25
N THR A 192 29.31 -0.24 -35.84
CA THR A 192 30.78 -0.31 -35.84
C THR A 192 31.37 0.97 -35.29
N ILE A 193 31.93 0.87 -34.09
CA ILE A 193 32.83 1.88 -33.59
C ILE A 193 34.20 1.59 -34.19
N ASN A 194 34.62 2.42 -35.15
CA ASN A 194 35.84 2.18 -35.92
C ASN A 194 37.04 2.99 -35.41
N SER A 195 36.82 3.88 -34.44
CA SER A 195 37.87 4.71 -33.85
C SER A 195 37.70 4.91 -32.36
N ILE A 196 38.82 5.16 -31.67
CA ILE A 196 38.83 5.55 -30.26
C ILE A 196 38.04 6.85 -30.04
N ASP A 197 38.08 7.79 -30.99
CA ASP A 197 37.39 9.08 -30.88
C ASP A 197 35.86 8.90 -30.83
N GLN A 198 35.31 7.98 -31.60
CA GLN A 198 33.88 7.65 -31.57
C GLN A 198 33.46 7.00 -30.24
N ILE A 199 34.30 6.15 -29.64
CA ILE A 199 34.08 5.63 -28.28
C ILE A 199 34.09 6.78 -27.28
N SER A 200 35.09 7.67 -27.37
CA SER A 200 35.25 8.79 -26.44
C SER A 200 34.06 9.75 -26.50
N GLU A 201 33.57 10.07 -27.70
CA GLU A 201 32.40 10.93 -27.90
C GLU A 201 31.12 10.27 -27.35
N LEU A 202 30.91 8.98 -27.65
CA LEU A 202 29.74 8.23 -27.17
C LEU A 202 29.74 8.10 -25.64
N MET A 203 30.92 7.85 -25.07
CA MET A 203 31.14 7.68 -23.63
C MET A 203 31.42 9.00 -22.90
N ASN A 204 31.38 10.13 -23.59
CA ASN A 204 31.63 11.44 -22.99
C ASN A 204 30.68 11.66 -21.80
N GLY A 205 31.23 12.09 -20.67
CA GLY A 205 30.51 12.22 -19.40
C GLY A 205 30.36 10.94 -18.58
N SER A 206 30.81 9.77 -19.08
CA SER A 206 30.96 8.57 -18.24
C SER A 206 32.04 8.80 -17.20
N GLN A 207 31.77 8.43 -15.96
CA GLN A 207 32.65 8.73 -14.82
C GLN A 207 32.93 7.48 -13.98
N ARG A 208 34.05 7.54 -13.25
CA ARG A 208 34.36 6.60 -12.19
C ARG A 208 33.44 6.87 -11.01
N ILE A 209 32.80 5.82 -10.50
CA ILE A 209 31.87 5.91 -9.36
C ILE A 209 32.59 6.04 -8.01
N ARG A 210 33.66 5.26 -7.81
CA ARG A 210 34.38 5.24 -6.54
C ARG A 210 34.94 6.63 -6.21
N GLY A 211 34.59 7.14 -5.03
CA GLY A 211 34.98 8.48 -4.56
C GLY A 211 33.96 9.58 -4.86
N SER A 212 32.95 9.31 -5.71
CA SER A 212 31.85 10.23 -5.93
C SER A 212 30.94 10.33 -4.70
N THR A 213 30.26 11.47 -4.55
CA THR A 213 29.32 11.69 -3.45
C THR A 213 27.88 11.54 -3.94
N LEU A 214 27.08 10.69 -3.28
CA LEU A 214 25.65 10.52 -3.54
C LEU A 214 24.86 11.20 -2.42
N GLY A 215 24.06 12.21 -2.76
CA GLY A 215 23.16 12.89 -1.83
C GLY A 215 21.74 12.30 -1.91
N ILE A 216 21.17 11.92 -0.77
CA ILE A 216 19.82 11.35 -0.64
C ILE A 216 18.93 12.33 0.13
N VAL A 217 17.80 12.73 -0.43
CA VAL A 217 16.81 13.59 0.24
C VAL A 217 15.59 12.74 0.57
N GLY A 218 15.31 12.57 1.87
CA GLY A 218 14.39 11.59 2.44
C GLY A 218 15.10 10.29 2.80
N MET A 219 15.20 9.97 4.08
CA MET A 219 15.90 8.79 4.62
C MET A 219 14.91 7.81 5.26
N GLY A 220 13.80 7.57 4.58
CA GLY A 220 12.90 6.45 4.86
C GLY A 220 13.50 5.11 4.43
N SER A 221 12.70 4.04 4.47
CA SER A 221 13.18 2.68 4.21
C SER A 221 13.87 2.53 2.84
N VAL A 222 13.31 3.14 1.78
CA VAL A 222 13.91 3.17 0.43
C VAL A 222 15.27 3.89 0.43
N GLY A 223 15.36 5.06 1.06
CA GLY A 223 16.59 5.85 1.10
C GLY A 223 17.74 5.10 1.80
N ILE A 224 17.41 4.38 2.87
CA ILE A 224 18.35 3.51 3.57
C ILE A 224 18.82 2.36 2.66
N ALA A 225 17.89 1.68 1.99
CA ALA A 225 18.22 0.59 1.07
C ALA A 225 19.11 1.03 -0.09
N VAL A 226 18.85 2.22 -0.67
CA VAL A 226 19.71 2.85 -1.69
C VAL A 226 21.09 3.15 -1.12
N ALA A 227 21.18 3.73 0.08
CA ALA A 227 22.45 4.08 0.71
C ALA A 227 23.35 2.85 0.94
N LEU A 228 22.78 1.74 1.43
CA LEU A 228 23.49 0.50 1.68
C LEU A 228 24.06 -0.08 0.38
N ARG A 229 23.27 -0.11 -0.69
CA ARG A 229 23.70 -0.56 -2.02
C ARG A 229 24.76 0.36 -2.62
N ALA A 230 24.58 1.67 -2.56
CA ALA A 230 25.52 2.65 -3.11
C ALA A 230 26.92 2.54 -2.47
N LYS A 231 27.00 2.20 -1.17
CA LYS A 231 28.29 2.00 -0.49
C LYS A 231 29.13 0.89 -1.12
N SER A 232 28.54 -0.19 -1.63
CA SER A 232 29.30 -1.29 -2.26
C SER A 232 30.03 -0.83 -3.53
N PHE A 233 29.46 0.13 -4.26
CA PHE A 233 30.08 0.77 -5.43
C PHE A 233 31.15 1.81 -5.08
N GLY A 234 31.31 2.14 -3.78
CA GLY A 234 32.31 3.10 -3.30
C GLY A 234 31.86 4.56 -3.33
N PHE A 235 30.54 4.81 -3.32
CA PHE A 235 30.01 6.16 -3.10
C PHE A 235 30.25 6.63 -1.66
N ARG A 236 30.53 7.93 -1.50
CA ARG A 236 30.34 8.63 -0.23
C ARG A 236 28.88 9.07 -0.15
N VAL A 237 28.10 8.49 0.76
CA VAL A 237 26.66 8.78 0.88
C VAL A 237 26.44 9.91 1.90
N LEU A 238 25.69 10.94 1.50
CA LEU A 238 25.16 12.00 2.35
C LEU A 238 23.63 11.95 2.30
N PHE A 239 22.95 12.35 3.37
CA PHE A 239 21.48 12.40 3.36
C PHE A 239 20.90 13.56 4.16
N TYR A 240 19.63 13.89 3.90
CA TYR A 240 18.84 14.90 4.60
C TYR A 240 17.37 14.44 4.72
N ASP A 241 16.77 14.54 5.90
CA ASP A 241 15.36 14.20 6.14
C ASP A 241 14.72 15.21 7.12
N ASN A 242 13.48 15.65 6.85
CA ASN A 242 12.78 16.68 7.61
C ASN A 242 11.54 16.16 8.38
N ASN A 243 11.09 14.92 8.17
CA ASN A 243 9.88 14.38 8.81
C ASN A 243 9.99 12.87 9.09
N LEU A 244 10.32 12.51 10.32
CA LEU A 244 10.24 11.13 10.83
C LEU A 244 8.82 10.73 11.29
N ALA A 245 7.78 11.53 10.96
CA ALA A 245 6.44 11.34 11.47
C ALA A 245 5.66 10.27 10.67
N LEU A 246 5.15 9.27 11.41
CA LEU A 246 4.30 8.17 10.96
C LEU A 246 3.16 8.63 10.04
N ASP A 247 2.90 7.80 9.03
CA ASP A 247 1.85 7.97 8.03
C ASP A 247 0.49 8.32 8.67
N ILE A 248 -0.17 9.35 8.16
CA ILE A 248 -1.41 9.93 8.72
C ILE A 248 -2.51 8.86 8.82
N LEU A 249 -2.46 7.84 7.96
CA LEU A 249 -3.40 6.71 7.97
C LEU A 249 -3.28 5.81 9.17
N CYS A 250 -2.06 5.59 9.66
CA CYS A 250 -1.83 4.79 10.87
C CYS A 250 -2.48 5.45 12.11
N SER A 251 -2.85 6.74 12.00
CA SER A 251 -3.56 7.46 13.06
C SER A 251 -5.10 7.38 12.95
N MET A 252 -5.64 6.80 11.87
CA MET A 252 -7.09 6.70 11.66
C MET A 252 -7.70 5.44 12.31
N PRO A 253 -8.78 5.56 13.10
CA PRO A 253 -9.32 4.46 13.91
C PRO A 253 -10.02 3.34 13.12
N ASN A 254 -10.25 3.56 11.82
CA ASN A 254 -11.00 2.71 10.91
C ASN A 254 -10.12 2.11 9.78
N VAL A 255 -8.80 2.31 9.83
CA VAL A 255 -7.86 1.77 8.85
C VAL A 255 -7.14 0.57 9.46
N ILE A 256 -7.29 -0.60 8.83
CA ILE A 256 -6.45 -1.77 9.13
C ILE A 256 -5.19 -1.65 8.27
N CYS A 257 -4.05 -1.48 8.92
CA CYS A 257 -2.75 -1.68 8.29
C CYS A 257 -2.54 -3.19 8.12
N THR A 258 -2.00 -3.59 6.97
CA THR A 258 -1.52 -4.95 6.77
C THR A 258 0.00 -4.93 6.65
N PRO A 259 0.69 -6.08 6.81
CA PRO A 259 2.14 -6.15 6.65
C PRO A 259 2.60 -5.56 5.31
N LYS A 260 3.74 -4.87 5.35
CA LYS A 260 4.33 -4.18 4.19
C LYS A 260 4.83 -5.20 3.16
N ILE A 261 4.41 -5.07 1.92
CA ILE A 261 4.75 -5.97 0.82
C ILE A 261 5.06 -5.14 -0.43
N GLY A 262 5.96 -5.57 -1.33
CA GLY A 262 6.32 -4.79 -2.53
C GLY A 262 5.31 -4.89 -3.70
N TRP A 263 5.52 -4.13 -4.78
CA TRP A 263 4.64 -4.02 -5.96
C TRP A 263 5.38 -4.13 -7.31
N TYR A 264 6.71 -3.99 -7.38
CA TYR A 264 7.42 -3.91 -8.68
C TYR A 264 8.00 -5.22 -9.22
N CYS A 265 7.80 -6.34 -8.52
CA CYS A 265 8.13 -7.67 -9.03
C CYS A 265 6.93 -8.62 -8.92
N GLN A 266 6.99 -9.72 -9.65
CA GLN A 266 5.90 -10.71 -9.67
C GLN A 266 5.68 -11.31 -8.27
N GLU A 267 6.78 -11.53 -7.55
CA GLU A 267 6.81 -12.04 -6.19
C GLU A 267 6.08 -11.09 -5.25
N SER A 268 6.43 -9.81 -5.30
CA SER A 268 5.77 -8.71 -4.60
C SER A 268 4.26 -8.60 -4.90
N HIS A 269 3.86 -8.64 -6.17
CA HIS A 269 2.44 -8.69 -6.53
C HIS A 269 1.72 -9.92 -5.96
N ASN A 270 2.36 -11.09 -5.99
CA ASN A 270 1.78 -12.30 -5.40
C ASN A 270 1.63 -12.15 -3.89
N GLU A 271 2.65 -11.66 -3.19
CA GLU A 271 2.60 -11.41 -1.76
C GLU A 271 1.45 -10.45 -1.40
N LEU A 272 1.19 -9.40 -2.18
CA LEU A 272 0.10 -8.47 -1.92
C LEU A 272 -1.27 -9.14 -2.01
N ARG A 273 -1.43 -9.95 -3.05
CA ARG A 273 -2.65 -10.74 -3.25
C ARG A 273 -2.82 -11.77 -2.14
N VAL A 274 -1.74 -12.38 -1.66
CA VAL A 274 -1.72 -13.26 -0.49
C VAL A 274 -2.17 -12.50 0.76
N ALA A 275 -1.62 -11.32 1.05
CA ALA A 275 -2.00 -10.54 2.21
C ALA A 275 -3.46 -10.06 2.14
N ALA A 276 -3.90 -9.57 0.99
CA ALA A 276 -5.30 -9.21 0.77
C ALA A 276 -6.24 -10.40 1.02
N ALA A 277 -5.92 -11.58 0.48
CA ALA A 277 -6.68 -12.80 0.74
C ALA A 277 -6.64 -13.23 2.22
N GLN A 278 -5.51 -13.07 2.90
CA GLN A 278 -5.41 -13.34 4.33
C GLN A 278 -6.31 -12.41 5.14
N GLU A 279 -6.41 -11.12 4.79
CA GLU A 279 -7.32 -10.19 5.47
C GLU A 279 -8.78 -10.51 5.22
N VAL A 280 -9.15 -10.90 3.99
CA VAL A 280 -10.50 -11.46 3.73
C VAL A 280 -10.76 -12.62 4.68
N ARG A 281 -9.83 -13.59 4.75
CA ARG A 281 -9.98 -14.77 5.60
C ARG A 281 -10.14 -14.39 7.06
N ARG A 282 -9.33 -13.46 7.58
CA ARG A 282 -9.43 -12.96 8.96
C ARG A 282 -10.80 -12.34 9.22
N ALA A 283 -11.25 -11.44 8.34
CA ALA A 283 -12.55 -10.78 8.45
C ALA A 283 -13.72 -11.79 8.47
N LEU A 284 -13.65 -12.83 7.64
CA LEU A 284 -14.71 -13.86 7.56
C LEU A 284 -14.68 -14.86 8.72
N THR A 285 -13.50 -15.17 9.26
CA THR A 285 -13.33 -16.12 10.37
C THR A 285 -13.44 -15.45 11.75
N GLY A 286 -13.65 -14.14 11.80
CA GLY A 286 -13.73 -13.37 13.05
C GLY A 286 -12.38 -13.20 13.75
N SER A 287 -11.27 -13.46 13.07
CA SER A 287 -9.93 -13.23 13.61
C SER A 287 -9.59 -11.75 13.50
N ILE A 288 -9.23 -11.12 14.62
CA ILE A 288 -8.81 -9.72 14.64
C ILE A 288 -7.46 -9.60 13.92
N PRO A 289 -7.30 -8.65 12.96
CA PRO A 289 -6.00 -8.33 12.36
C PRO A 289 -4.94 -8.06 13.42
N GLU A 290 -3.70 -8.51 13.20
CA GLU A 290 -2.60 -8.35 14.16
C GLU A 290 -2.44 -6.90 14.63
N ASP A 291 -2.59 -5.94 13.71
CA ASP A 291 -2.42 -4.51 13.98
C ASP A 291 -3.58 -3.89 14.80
N LEU A 292 -4.71 -4.61 14.93
CA LEU A 292 -5.83 -4.25 15.81
C LEU A 292 -5.83 -5.03 17.14
N LYS A 293 -4.94 -6.01 17.30
CA LYS A 293 -4.67 -6.64 18.61
C LYS A 293 -3.83 -5.65 19.43
N VAL A 294 -4.46 -4.58 19.91
CA VAL A 294 -3.78 -3.57 20.73
C VAL A 294 -3.38 -4.20 22.08
N ASN A 295 -2.12 -3.98 22.47
CA ASN A 295 -1.60 -4.10 23.85
C ASN A 295 -2.45 -3.31 24.86
#